data_AF-A0A2E4QGP2-F1
#
_entry.id   AF-A0A2E4QGP2-F1
#
_cell.length_a   1.000
_cell.length_b   1.000
_cell.length_c   1.000
_cell.angle_alpha   90.00
_cell.angle_beta   90.00
_cell.angle_gamma   90.00
#
_symmetry.space_group_name_H-M   'P 1'
#
loop_
_entity.id
_entity.type
_entity.pdbx_description
1 polymer ?
#
loop_
_entity_poly.entity_id
_entity_poly.type
_entity_poly.pdbx_seq_one_letter_code
_entity_poly.pdbx_strand_id
1 'polypeptide(L)'
;TISITQVNDGTDDCPDGEDEMPDMDDDHDHGDDHDDEFYCDDGSTIPMSWVNDGMVDCPDGEDEYDSDHGTHDDSDEIVMYITSEMDFYFEGDMSDYKIELAECDYDYDMDAMEETKTCTTVVSVAVADASVTEVGGIMFHDTDSSGTISVGDMIHIGEIDADWDEVRLYSISADAYSDESPAHDVPGFTGLVGMLALLGAAFIRRNE
;
A
#
# COMPACT_ATOMS: atom_id res chain seq x y z
N THR A 1 -19.48 -8.59 20.32
CA THR A 1 -19.91 -8.12 18.99
C THR A 1 -18.67 -7.52 18.38
N ILE A 2 -18.06 -8.32 17.53
CA ILE A 2 -16.90 -7.96 16.74
C ILE A 2 -17.36 -7.45 15.38
N SER A 3 -16.46 -6.82 14.63
CA SER A 3 -16.68 -6.50 13.23
C SER A 3 -16.66 -7.78 12.39
N ILE A 4 -17.30 -7.78 11.23
CA ILE A 4 -17.14 -8.87 10.25
C ILE A 4 -15.69 -8.96 9.73
N THR A 5 -14.93 -7.87 9.87
CA THR A 5 -13.50 -7.79 9.56
C THR A 5 -12.61 -8.51 10.58
N GLN A 6 -13.19 -9.00 11.66
CA GLN A 6 -12.51 -9.70 12.77
C GLN A 6 -12.94 -11.16 12.82
N VAL A 7 -13.51 -11.68 11.73
CA VAL A 7 -13.97 -13.07 11.62
C VAL A 7 -13.01 -13.76 10.66
N ASN A 8 -12.36 -14.82 11.14
CA ASN A 8 -11.31 -15.59 10.47
C ASN A 8 -10.15 -14.70 10.00
N ASP A 9 -9.71 -13.75 10.84
CA ASP A 9 -8.60 -12.83 10.54
C ASP A 9 -7.25 -13.29 11.13
N GLY A 10 -7.22 -14.49 11.73
CA GLY A 10 -6.07 -15.07 12.40
C GLY A 10 -5.88 -14.56 13.84
N THR A 11 -6.77 -13.71 14.34
CA THR A 11 -6.69 -13.09 15.68
C THR A 11 -7.93 -13.43 16.51
N ASP A 12 -7.69 -13.98 17.70
CA ASP A 12 -8.72 -14.22 18.71
C ASP A 12 -9.27 -12.88 19.27
N ASP A 13 -10.29 -12.32 18.62
CA ASP A 13 -10.99 -11.08 19.00
C ASP A 13 -12.24 -11.35 19.86
N CYS A 14 -12.75 -12.58 19.85
CA CYS A 14 -13.73 -13.05 20.82
C CYS A 14 -13.07 -13.58 22.10
N PRO A 15 -13.77 -13.65 23.25
CA PRO A 15 -13.17 -14.20 24.47
C PRO A 15 -12.90 -15.71 24.44
N ASP A 16 -13.41 -16.38 23.41
CA ASP A 16 -13.46 -17.83 23.20
C ASP A 16 -12.89 -18.27 21.85
N GLY A 17 -12.36 -17.35 21.03
CA GLY A 17 -11.79 -17.67 19.71
C GLY A 17 -12.78 -18.21 18.70
N GLU A 18 -14.08 -18.05 18.95
CA GLU A 18 -15.15 -18.55 18.08
C GLU A 18 -15.26 -17.75 16.77
N ASP A 19 -14.55 -16.63 16.70
CA ASP A 19 -14.34 -15.86 15.50
C ASP A 19 -13.24 -16.41 14.61
N GLU A 20 -12.39 -17.30 15.12
CA GLU A 20 -11.36 -18.00 14.38
C GLU A 20 -11.75 -19.48 14.21
N MET A 21 -12.06 -19.90 12.98
CA MET A 21 -12.19 -21.34 12.73
C MET A 21 -10.84 -22.03 13.02
N PRO A 22 -10.84 -23.18 13.71
CA PRO A 22 -9.61 -23.90 14.01
C PRO A 22 -8.92 -24.31 12.71
N ASP A 23 -7.72 -23.76 12.51
CA ASP A 23 -6.79 -24.14 11.46
C ASP A 23 -6.73 -25.67 11.32
N MET A 24 -6.79 -26.15 10.08
CA MET A 24 -6.63 -27.57 9.77
C MET A 24 -5.17 -28.03 9.90
N ASP A 25 -4.51 -27.75 11.02
CA ASP A 25 -3.22 -28.35 11.38
C ASP A 25 -3.30 -29.02 12.76
N ASP A 26 -3.17 -30.35 12.74
CA ASP A 26 -3.04 -31.30 13.85
C ASP A 26 -4.28 -31.62 14.73
N ASP A 27 -5.00 -32.65 14.29
CA ASP A 27 -5.33 -33.82 15.12
C ASP A 27 -6.36 -33.65 16.28
N HIS A 28 -7.41 -32.82 16.17
CA HIS A 28 -8.54 -32.83 17.13
C HIS A 28 -9.92 -33.06 16.45
N ASP A 29 -10.43 -34.28 16.67
CA ASP A 29 -11.80 -34.75 16.41
C ASP A 29 -12.81 -34.01 17.31
N HIS A 30 -13.40 -32.93 16.81
CA HIS A 30 -14.68 -32.42 17.28
C HIS A 30 -15.60 -32.16 16.09
N GLY A 31 -16.36 -33.20 15.74
CA GLY A 31 -17.53 -33.06 14.88
C GLY A 31 -18.60 -32.21 15.55
N ASP A 32 -18.76 -30.99 15.06
CA ASP A 32 -20.05 -30.33 14.96
C ASP A 32 -20.12 -29.74 13.54
N ASP A 33 -20.92 -30.41 12.69
CA ASP A 33 -21.37 -29.91 11.40
C ASP A 33 -22.24 -28.67 11.66
N HIS A 34 -21.63 -27.50 11.79
CA HIS A 34 -22.34 -26.25 11.67
C HIS A 34 -22.21 -25.81 10.22
N ASP A 35 -23.30 -26.00 9.46
CA ASP A 35 -23.54 -25.50 8.11
C ASP A 35 -23.58 -23.97 8.14
N ASP A 36 -22.49 -23.32 8.52
CA ASP A 36 -22.39 -21.88 8.50
C ASP A 36 -22.07 -21.49 7.05
N GLU A 37 -23.13 -21.13 6.33
CA GLU A 37 -23.12 -20.61 4.98
C GLU A 37 -23.18 -19.09 5.02
N PHE A 38 -22.30 -18.42 4.28
CA PHE A 38 -22.36 -16.99 4.02
C PHE A 38 -23.28 -16.71 2.84
N TYR A 39 -24.10 -15.66 2.95
CA TYR A 39 -25.03 -15.25 1.92
C TYR A 39 -24.46 -14.06 1.17
N CYS A 40 -24.12 -14.28 -0.08
CA CYS A 40 -23.80 -13.23 -1.05
C CYS A 40 -25.01 -12.30 -1.25
N ASP A 41 -24.76 -11.07 -1.68
CA ASP A 41 -25.77 -10.03 -1.90
C ASP A 41 -26.72 -10.38 -3.06
N ASP A 42 -26.27 -11.22 -4.00
CA ASP A 42 -27.10 -11.77 -5.09
C ASP A 42 -28.06 -12.88 -4.62
N GLY A 43 -27.86 -13.38 -3.40
CA GLY A 43 -28.60 -14.48 -2.78
C GLY A 43 -27.99 -15.87 -2.95
N SER A 44 -26.80 -16.01 -3.57
CA SER A 44 -26.00 -17.22 -3.53
C SER A 44 -25.42 -17.46 -2.15
N THR A 45 -25.07 -18.71 -1.88
CA THR A 45 -24.43 -19.10 -0.63
C THR A 45 -23.08 -19.73 -0.90
N ILE A 46 -22.11 -19.34 -0.08
CA ILE A 46 -20.78 -19.94 -0.03
C ILE A 46 -20.54 -20.50 1.38
N PRO A 47 -19.65 -21.49 1.54
CA PRO A 47 -19.18 -21.88 2.86
C PRO A 47 -18.52 -20.69 3.59
N MET A 48 -18.68 -20.58 4.91
CA MET A 48 -17.95 -19.57 5.69
C MET A 48 -16.42 -19.72 5.60
N SER A 49 -15.92 -20.90 5.21
CA SER A 49 -14.50 -21.11 4.93
C SER A 49 -14.00 -20.38 3.68
N TRP A 50 -14.90 -19.82 2.87
CA TRP A 50 -14.60 -19.03 1.66
C TRP A 50 -14.89 -17.55 1.89
N VAL A 51 -15.09 -17.14 3.15
CA VAL A 51 -15.25 -15.73 3.52
C VAL A 51 -13.91 -15.23 4.02
N ASN A 52 -13.40 -14.14 3.44
CA ASN A 52 -12.07 -13.60 3.68
C ASN A 52 -10.95 -14.65 3.47
N ASP A 53 -11.09 -15.51 2.45
CA ASP A 53 -10.07 -16.53 2.13
C ASP A 53 -9.06 -16.02 1.08
N GLY A 54 -9.22 -14.78 0.63
CA GLY A 54 -8.40 -14.11 -0.37
C GLY A 54 -8.84 -14.40 -1.81
N MET A 55 -9.92 -15.15 -2.02
CA MET A 55 -10.50 -15.42 -3.33
C MET A 55 -11.94 -14.94 -3.40
N VAL A 56 -12.22 -14.12 -4.42
CA VAL A 56 -13.58 -13.68 -4.71
C VAL A 56 -14.42 -14.87 -5.19
N ASP A 57 -15.27 -15.40 -4.32
CA ASP A 57 -16.23 -16.47 -4.55
C ASP A 57 -17.68 -15.96 -4.65
N CYS A 58 -18.00 -14.81 -4.06
CA CYS A 58 -19.25 -14.09 -4.33
C CYS A 58 -19.15 -13.23 -5.61
N PRO A 59 -20.26 -13.05 -6.35
CA PRO A 59 -20.23 -12.37 -7.65
C PRO A 59 -19.86 -10.88 -7.62
N ASP A 60 -20.10 -10.18 -6.51
CA ASP A 60 -19.72 -8.77 -6.33
C ASP A 60 -18.49 -8.61 -5.40
N GLY A 61 -17.84 -9.73 -5.02
CA GLY A 61 -16.65 -9.76 -4.15
C GLY A 61 -16.90 -9.40 -2.70
N GLU A 62 -18.14 -9.47 -2.24
CA GLU A 62 -18.56 -9.09 -0.89
C GLU A 62 -18.17 -10.07 0.22
N ASP A 63 -17.77 -11.29 -0.17
CA ASP A 63 -17.13 -12.29 0.68
C ASP A 63 -15.67 -11.96 1.00
N GLU A 64 -15.06 -11.13 0.17
CA GLU A 64 -13.72 -10.61 0.35
C GLU A 64 -13.83 -9.14 0.73
N TYR A 65 -13.74 -8.82 2.02
CA TYR A 65 -13.63 -7.41 2.41
C TYR A 65 -12.31 -6.86 1.85
N ASP A 66 -12.34 -5.66 1.26
CA ASP A 66 -11.17 -4.85 0.86
C ASP A 66 -10.41 -4.36 2.12
N SER A 67 -10.07 -5.29 3.01
CA SER A 67 -8.93 -5.20 3.87
C SER A 67 -7.80 -5.80 3.06
N ASP A 68 -6.88 -4.93 2.70
CA ASP A 68 -5.46 -5.09 2.40
C ASP A 68 -4.71 -6.21 3.18
N HIS A 69 -5.28 -7.42 3.27
CA HIS A 69 -4.86 -8.59 4.07
C HIS A 69 -5.34 -9.86 3.36
N GLY A 70 -4.78 -10.14 2.19
CA GLY A 70 -5.10 -11.31 1.38
C GLY A 70 -3.99 -11.72 0.42
N THR A 71 -2.73 -11.39 0.73
CA THR A 71 -1.58 -12.09 0.18
C THR A 71 -0.67 -12.48 1.34
N HIS A 72 -0.86 -13.69 1.86
CA HIS A 72 0.29 -14.55 2.10
C HIS A 72 0.93 -14.87 0.73
N ASP A 73 1.45 -13.84 0.07
CA ASP A 73 2.56 -14.02 -0.82
C ASP A 73 3.76 -13.67 0.06
N ASP A 74 4.62 -14.66 0.31
CA ASP A 74 5.98 -14.47 0.78
C ASP A 74 6.82 -13.70 -0.28
N SER A 75 6.23 -12.72 -0.96
CA SER A 75 6.93 -11.73 -1.75
C SER A 75 7.18 -10.56 -0.82
N ASP A 76 8.45 -10.34 -0.47
CA ASP A 76 8.97 -9.13 0.18
C ASP A 76 8.80 -7.87 -0.72
N GLU A 77 7.73 -7.80 -1.53
CA GLU A 77 7.48 -6.84 -2.59
C GLU A 77 6.28 -5.95 -2.25
N ILE A 78 6.58 -4.67 -2.01
CA ILE A 78 5.62 -3.60 -1.76
C ILE A 78 5.22 -2.99 -3.10
N VAL A 79 3.92 -2.96 -3.39
CA VAL A 79 3.38 -2.29 -4.57
C VAL A 79 2.72 -0.98 -4.17
N MET A 80 3.13 0.11 -4.82
CA MET A 80 2.63 1.46 -4.61
C MET A 80 1.96 1.96 -5.88
N TYR A 81 0.81 2.63 -5.74
CA TYR A 81 0.08 3.21 -6.86
C TYR A 81 0.26 4.73 -6.89
N ILE A 82 0.54 5.26 -8.07
CA ILE A 82 0.55 6.70 -8.31
C ILE A 82 -0.89 7.20 -8.33
N THR A 83 -1.21 8.11 -7.42
CA THR A 83 -2.51 8.77 -7.35
C THR A 83 -2.35 10.29 -7.34
N SER A 84 -3.44 10.99 -7.64
CA SER A 84 -3.51 12.45 -7.60
C SER A 84 -4.58 12.87 -6.61
N GLU A 85 -4.19 13.68 -5.64
CA GLU A 85 -5.09 14.31 -4.65
C GLU A 85 -5.89 15.47 -5.26
N MET A 86 -5.62 15.85 -6.51
CA MET A 86 -6.30 16.91 -7.22
C MET A 86 -7.09 16.39 -8.43
N ASP A 87 -8.21 17.05 -8.72
CA ASP A 87 -9.14 16.79 -9.84
C ASP A 87 -8.55 17.15 -11.22
N PHE A 88 -7.22 17.12 -11.35
CA PHE A 88 -6.49 17.37 -12.59
C PHE A 88 -5.66 16.14 -12.96
N TYR A 89 -5.63 15.81 -14.24
CA TYR A 89 -4.75 14.79 -14.80
C TYR A 89 -3.30 15.29 -14.70
N PHE A 90 -2.51 14.61 -13.88
CA PHE A 90 -1.08 14.83 -13.77
C PHE A 90 -0.36 13.86 -14.71
N GLU A 91 0.65 14.38 -15.42
CA GLU A 91 1.47 13.60 -16.34
C GLU A 91 2.90 14.18 -16.28
N GLY A 92 3.84 13.41 -15.72
CA GLY A 92 5.24 13.82 -15.54
C GLY A 92 6.19 13.00 -16.40
N ASP A 93 7.18 13.61 -17.06
CA ASP A 93 8.14 12.84 -17.86
C ASP A 93 9.02 11.95 -16.95
N MET A 94 9.09 10.64 -17.19
CA MET A 94 9.85 9.71 -16.35
C MET A 94 11.33 10.07 -16.22
N SER A 95 11.92 10.77 -17.19
CA SER A 95 13.32 11.20 -17.12
C SER A 95 13.55 12.37 -16.17
N ASP A 96 12.48 13.05 -15.74
CA ASP A 96 12.53 14.15 -14.79
C ASP A 96 12.38 13.71 -13.34
N TYR A 97 11.99 12.46 -13.09
CA TYR A 97 11.69 11.99 -11.73
C TYR A 97 12.64 10.90 -11.25
N LYS A 98 12.84 10.90 -9.93
CA LYS A 98 13.50 9.84 -9.19
C LYS A 98 12.60 9.31 -8.10
N ILE A 99 12.65 8.00 -7.89
CA ILE A 99 12.05 7.30 -6.76
C ILE A 99 13.12 7.28 -5.68
N GLU A 100 12.80 7.85 -4.52
CA GLU A 100 13.69 7.91 -3.38
C GLU A 100 13.05 7.22 -2.18
N LEU A 101 13.76 6.26 -1.59
CA LEU A 101 13.38 5.66 -0.30
C LEU A 101 14.10 6.44 0.79
N ALA A 102 13.35 6.90 1.78
CA ALA A 102 13.87 7.73 2.85
C ALA A 102 13.51 7.15 4.23
N GLU A 103 14.32 7.51 5.22
CA GLU A 103 14.01 7.37 6.63
C GLU A 103 13.57 8.75 7.16
N CYS A 104 12.34 8.85 7.67
CA CYS A 104 11.73 10.11 8.07
C CYS A 104 11.49 10.16 9.59
N ASP A 105 12.08 11.17 10.23
CA ASP A 105 11.84 11.48 11.64
C ASP A 105 10.82 12.61 11.78
N TYR A 106 9.94 12.47 12.77
CA TYR A 106 8.87 13.40 13.07
C TYR A 106 9.14 14.02 14.44
N ASP A 107 9.51 15.30 14.44
CA ASP A 107 9.68 16.05 15.67
C ASP A 107 8.45 16.94 15.89
N TYR A 108 7.83 16.79 17.06
CA TYR A 108 6.66 17.56 17.46
C TYR A 108 7.06 18.60 18.51
N ASP A 109 7.09 19.86 18.10
CA ASP A 109 7.34 20.98 19.00
C ASP A 109 6.04 21.36 19.72
N MET A 110 5.92 20.93 20.98
CA MET A 110 4.78 21.28 21.84
C MET A 110 4.65 22.78 22.13
N ASP A 111 5.75 23.55 22.07
CA ASP A 111 5.75 24.99 22.36
C ASP A 111 5.32 25.80 21.13
N ALA A 112 5.75 25.39 19.93
CA ALA A 112 5.31 25.99 18.67
C ALA A 112 3.96 25.45 18.17
N MET A 113 3.51 24.31 18.71
CA MET A 113 2.41 23.51 18.13
C MET A 113 2.67 23.20 16.66
N GLU A 114 3.92 22.90 16.33
CA GLU A 114 4.42 22.68 14.98
C GLU A 114 5.02 21.28 14.90
N GLU A 115 4.70 20.56 13.83
CA GLU A 115 5.28 19.26 13.51
C GLU A 115 6.28 19.45 12.36
N THR A 116 7.51 19.01 12.57
CA THR A 116 8.55 19.05 11.55
C THR A 116 8.92 17.64 11.15
N LYS A 117 8.82 17.35 9.85
CA LYS A 117 9.26 16.10 9.25
C LYS A 117 10.66 16.30 8.65
N THR A 118 11.62 15.46 9.03
CA THR A 118 12.95 15.45 8.42
C THR A 118 13.26 14.08 7.85
N CYS A 119 13.40 14.02 6.52
CA CYS A 119 13.68 12.78 5.81
C CYS A 119 15.12 12.72 5.32
N THR A 120 15.75 11.57 5.46
CA THR A 120 17.07 11.27 4.89
C THR A 120 16.93 10.22 3.80
N THR A 121 17.28 10.58 2.56
CA THR A 121 17.28 9.65 1.44
C THR A 121 18.34 8.56 1.62
N VAL A 122 17.92 7.31 1.49
CA VAL A 122 18.75 6.10 1.63
C VAL A 122 18.99 5.45 0.27
N VAL A 123 17.96 5.40 -0.58
CA VAL A 123 18.02 4.87 -1.96
C VAL A 123 17.47 5.93 -2.91
N SER A 124 18.09 6.09 -4.08
CA SER A 124 17.64 7.03 -5.12
C SER A 124 17.83 6.38 -6.49
N VAL A 125 16.74 6.18 -7.21
CA VAL A 125 16.70 5.52 -8.53
C VAL A 125 15.94 6.39 -9.52
N ALA A 126 16.47 6.56 -10.73
CA ALA A 126 15.76 7.28 -11.78
C ALA A 126 14.58 6.44 -12.29
N VAL A 127 13.40 7.05 -12.46
CA VAL A 127 12.21 6.32 -12.90
C VAL A 127 12.42 5.72 -14.29
N ALA A 128 13.11 6.43 -15.18
CA ALA A 128 13.47 5.92 -16.50
C ALA A 128 14.37 4.68 -16.49
N ASP A 129 15.17 4.47 -15.42
CA ASP A 129 15.97 3.26 -15.27
C ASP A 129 15.11 2.12 -14.68
N ALA A 130 14.31 2.44 -13.65
CA ALA A 130 13.39 1.50 -13.00
C ALA A 130 12.27 0.99 -13.94
N SER A 131 11.93 1.73 -14.99
CA SER A 131 10.90 1.33 -15.97
C SER A 131 11.38 0.31 -17.00
N VAL A 132 12.70 0.09 -17.10
CA VAL A 132 13.31 -0.88 -18.03
C VAL A 132 13.73 -2.15 -17.31
N THR A 133 14.22 -2.01 -16.09
CA THR A 133 14.73 -3.12 -15.28
C THR A 133 14.59 -2.77 -13.81
N GLU A 134 14.51 -3.80 -12.96
CA GLU A 134 14.66 -3.62 -11.53
C GLU A 134 16.06 -3.08 -11.20
N VAL A 135 16.13 -2.00 -10.42
CA VAL A 135 17.37 -1.37 -9.95
C VAL A 135 17.31 -1.24 -8.45
N GLY A 136 18.12 -2.06 -7.76
CA GLY A 136 18.20 -2.04 -6.30
C GLY A 136 16.86 -2.35 -5.63
N GLY A 137 16.13 -3.36 -6.12
CA GLY A 137 14.82 -3.77 -5.63
C GLY A 137 13.65 -2.90 -6.11
N ILE A 138 13.88 -1.82 -6.86
CA ILE A 138 12.82 -0.92 -7.33
C ILE A 138 12.56 -1.14 -8.82
N MET A 139 11.29 -1.33 -9.20
CA MET A 139 10.79 -1.37 -10.58
C MET A 139 9.61 -0.41 -10.74
N PHE A 140 9.54 0.27 -11.87
CA PHE A 140 8.41 1.09 -12.25
C PHE A 140 7.61 0.40 -13.37
N HIS A 141 6.31 0.30 -13.22
CA HIS A 141 5.41 -0.27 -14.20
C HIS A 141 4.46 0.81 -14.73
N ASP A 142 4.68 1.15 -16.01
CA ASP A 142 3.84 2.05 -16.80
C ASP A 142 2.61 1.30 -17.32
N THR A 143 1.48 1.48 -16.66
CA THR A 143 0.27 0.70 -16.93
C THR A 143 -0.34 1.11 -18.27
N ASP A 144 -0.26 2.38 -18.63
CA ASP A 144 -0.88 2.94 -19.83
C ASP A 144 0.09 3.13 -21.01
N SER A 145 1.38 2.82 -20.80
CA SER A 145 2.46 2.98 -21.79
C SER A 145 2.59 4.41 -22.32
N SER A 146 2.23 5.40 -21.49
CA SER A 146 2.34 6.82 -21.84
C SER A 146 3.80 7.28 -21.95
N GLY A 147 4.74 6.57 -21.30
CA GLY A 147 6.12 7.03 -21.13
C GLY A 147 6.23 8.18 -20.12
N THR A 148 5.20 8.38 -19.31
CA THR A 148 5.11 9.38 -18.27
C THR A 148 4.68 8.73 -16.96
N ILE A 149 4.92 9.42 -15.84
CA ILE A 149 4.38 9.09 -14.54
C ILE A 149 2.99 9.71 -14.45
N SER A 150 2.00 8.83 -14.37
CA SER A 150 0.59 9.14 -14.45
C SER A 150 -0.20 8.36 -13.40
N VAL A 151 -1.45 8.77 -13.17
CA VAL A 151 -2.32 8.09 -12.20
C VAL A 151 -2.62 6.66 -12.66
N GLY A 152 -2.36 5.69 -11.79
CA GLY A 152 -2.53 4.26 -12.08
C GLY A 152 -1.24 3.54 -12.48
N ASP A 153 -0.11 4.25 -12.59
CA ASP A 153 1.19 3.61 -12.67
C ASP A 153 1.60 3.02 -11.32
N MET A 154 2.42 1.97 -11.37
CA MET A 154 2.79 1.19 -10.19
C MET A 154 4.29 1.26 -9.94
N ILE A 155 4.67 1.39 -8.68
CA ILE A 155 6.05 1.23 -8.22
C ILE A 155 6.11 -0.06 -7.40
N HIS A 156 6.96 -0.97 -7.83
CA HIS A 156 7.25 -2.22 -7.17
C HIS A 156 8.56 -2.06 -6.38
N ILE A 157 8.55 -2.42 -5.10
CA ILE A 157 9.68 -2.32 -4.20
C ILE A 157 9.88 -3.68 -3.54
N GLY A 158 10.80 -4.47 -4.05
CA GLY A 158 11.23 -5.73 -3.44
C GLY A 158 12.11 -5.54 -2.21
N GLU A 159 12.94 -6.55 -1.92
CA GLU A 159 13.87 -6.53 -0.80
C GLU A 159 14.94 -5.43 -0.98
N ILE A 160 15.03 -4.54 0.01
CA ILE A 160 16.02 -3.45 0.06
C ILE A 160 16.96 -3.71 1.23
N ASP A 161 18.27 -3.75 0.96
CA ASP A 161 19.34 -3.87 1.97
C ASP A 161 19.54 -2.58 2.79
N ALA A 162 18.48 -1.87 3.15
CA ALA A 162 18.54 -0.64 3.92
C ALA A 162 17.23 -0.36 4.67
N ASP A 163 17.34 0.36 5.79
CA ASP A 163 16.21 0.83 6.56
C ASP A 163 15.57 2.07 5.87
N TRP A 164 14.29 1.98 5.49
CA TRP A 164 13.51 3.08 4.92
C TRP A 164 12.04 2.96 5.31
N ASP A 165 11.34 4.07 5.54
CA ASP A 165 9.93 4.10 5.99
C ASP A 165 9.00 4.93 5.11
N GLU A 166 9.55 5.68 4.15
CA GLU A 166 8.78 6.53 3.24
C GLU A 166 9.30 6.41 1.80
N VAL A 167 8.37 6.39 0.84
CA VAL A 167 8.68 6.48 -0.60
C VAL A 167 8.38 7.89 -1.07
N ARG A 168 9.34 8.52 -1.73
CA ARG A 168 9.26 9.92 -2.16
C ARG A 168 9.56 10.04 -3.65
N LEU A 169 8.84 10.93 -4.33
CA LEU A 169 9.10 11.26 -5.73
C LEU A 169 9.79 12.62 -5.82
N TYR A 170 11.04 12.62 -6.28
CA TYR A 170 11.84 13.82 -6.47
C TYR A 170 11.82 14.26 -7.94
N SER A 171 11.43 15.51 -8.20
CA SER A 171 11.52 16.13 -9.53
C SER A 171 12.86 16.84 -9.70
N ILE A 172 13.60 16.46 -10.73
CA ILE A 172 14.91 17.02 -11.10
C ILE A 172 14.74 18.45 -11.64
N SER A 173 13.71 18.72 -12.44
CA SER A 173 13.46 20.06 -12.98
C SER A 173 13.04 21.06 -11.92
N ALA A 174 12.29 20.62 -10.90
CA ALA A 174 11.82 21.47 -9.81
C ALA A 174 12.79 21.54 -8.62
N ASP A 175 13.75 20.62 -8.53
CA ASP A 175 14.62 20.40 -7.36
C ASP A 175 13.80 20.30 -6.06
N ALA A 176 12.74 19.51 -6.10
CA ALA A 176 11.76 19.40 -5.02
C ALA A 176 11.08 18.03 -5.00
N TYR A 177 10.53 17.68 -3.84
CA TYR A 177 9.74 16.47 -3.68
C TYR A 177 8.25 16.72 -3.88
N SER A 178 7.54 15.67 -4.30
CA SER A 178 6.11 15.70 -4.59
C SER A 178 5.25 15.83 -3.34
N ASP A 179 5.75 15.34 -2.19
CA ASP A 179 5.13 15.44 -0.86
C ASP A 179 5.40 16.81 -0.19
N GLU A 180 6.43 17.53 -0.64
CA GLU A 180 6.80 18.85 -0.12
C GLU A 180 6.16 20.00 -0.90
N SER A 181 4.92 19.86 -1.33
CA SER A 181 4.26 20.96 -2.03
C SER A 181 4.04 22.14 -1.08
N PRO A 182 4.63 23.31 -1.36
CA PRO A 182 4.46 24.46 -0.51
C PRO A 182 3.08 25.04 -0.80
N ALA A 183 2.11 24.70 0.05
CA ALA A 183 0.95 25.57 0.20
C ALA A 183 1.36 26.97 0.71
N HIS A 184 2.63 27.22 1.07
CA HIS A 184 3.12 28.50 1.53
C HIS A 184 4.55 28.84 1.04
N ASP A 185 4.63 29.80 0.11
CA ASP A 185 5.70 30.81 -0.03
C ASP A 185 7.16 30.38 -0.34
N VAL A 186 7.43 29.83 -1.53
CA VAL A 186 8.73 30.06 -2.19
C VAL A 186 8.56 30.55 -3.64
N PRO A 187 9.21 31.67 -4.04
CA PRO A 187 9.14 32.21 -5.39
C PRO A 187 10.01 31.36 -6.33
N GLY A 188 9.44 30.27 -6.83
CA GLY A 188 10.07 29.33 -7.77
C GLY A 188 9.06 28.36 -8.38
N PHE A 189 8.02 28.02 -7.64
CA PHE A 189 6.85 27.28 -8.14
C PHE A 189 5.93 28.22 -8.92
N THR A 190 6.27 28.52 -10.16
CA THR A 190 5.29 29.09 -11.10
C THR A 190 4.38 27.98 -11.61
N GLY A 191 3.46 27.53 -10.76
CA GLY A 191 2.24 26.83 -11.13
C GLY A 191 2.40 25.41 -11.69
N LEU A 192 1.51 24.52 -11.24
CA LEU A 192 1.11 23.29 -11.93
C LEU A 192 2.03 22.07 -11.76
N VAL A 193 2.79 21.94 -10.68
CA VAL A 193 3.27 20.62 -10.24
C VAL A 193 2.24 20.08 -9.27
N GLY A 194 1.46 19.11 -9.72
CA GLY A 194 0.44 18.46 -8.90
C GLY A 194 1.09 17.69 -7.75
N MET A 195 0.44 17.69 -6.58
CA MET A 195 0.81 16.79 -5.49
C MET A 195 0.46 15.38 -5.92
N LEU A 196 1.46 14.63 -6.39
CA LEU A 196 1.35 13.19 -6.52
C LEU A 196 1.40 12.58 -5.13
N ALA A 197 0.39 11.78 -4.82
CA ALA A 197 0.41 10.93 -3.64
C ALA A 197 0.77 9.50 -4.07
N LEU A 198 1.47 8.81 -3.18
CA LEU A 198 1.71 7.38 -3.30
C LEU A 198 0.82 6.69 -2.28
N LEU A 199 -0.08 5.83 -2.76
CA LEU A 199 -0.80 4.92 -1.88
C LEU A 199 -0.10 3.57 -1.94
N GLY A 200 0.48 3.16 -0.82
CA GLY A 200 1.16 1.87 -0.66
C GLY A 200 0.37 0.91 0.20
N ALA A 201 0.45 -0.38 -0.13
CA ALA A 201 0.07 -1.46 0.76
C ALA A 201 0.92 -1.42 2.04
N ALA A 202 0.30 -1.76 3.17
CA ALA A 202 0.81 -1.53 4.52
C ALA A 202 2.27 -1.98 4.78
N PHE A 203 3.01 -1.12 5.47
CA PHE A 203 4.39 -1.32 5.89
C PHE A 203 4.47 -2.21 7.14
N ILE A 204 4.95 -3.45 7.01
CA ILE A 204 5.35 -4.29 8.15
C ILE A 204 6.80 -4.74 7.96
N ARG A 205 7.74 -4.04 8.60
CA ARG A 205 9.11 -4.56 8.78
C ARG A 205 9.11 -5.62 9.90
N ARG A 206 9.37 -6.88 9.55
CA ARG A 206 9.81 -7.89 10.53
C ARG A 206 11.28 -7.62 10.86
N ASN A 207 11.50 -6.93 11.98
CA ASN A 207 12.82 -6.87 12.59
C ASN A 207 13.13 -8.24 13.24
N GLU A 208 14.12 -8.97 12.74
CA GLU A 208 14.65 -10.18 13.40
C GLU A 208 15.31 -9.86 14.75
#